data_AF-A0AAJ2C256-F1
#
_entry.id   AF-A0AAJ2C256-F1
#
_cell.length_a   1.000
_cell.length_b   1.000
_cell.length_c   1.000
_cell.angle_alpha   90.00
_cell.angle_beta   90.00
_cell.angle_gamma   90.00
#
_symmetry.space_group_name_H-M   'P 1'
#
loop_
_entity.id
_entity.type
_entity.pdbx_description
1 polymer ?
#
loop_
_entity_poly.entity_id
_entity_poly.type
_entity_poly.pdbx_seq_one_letter_code
_entity_poly.pdbx_strand_id
1 'polypeptide(L)'
;MKTLFSKIINPVYTSAWYTDLLLALPRIVGCYFLALNFGGSKFPCPDWFIQDVAKFGFPFPTFFAWAAVLAETFGGALLVIGLFTRVAGFMVMCTMLVAIFFQKWGGEVWEMLPAMGFLWISLYAIVMGSGYFGLDHLIAKKWLR
;
A
#
# COMPACT_ATOMS: atom_id res chain seq x y z
N MET A 1 -13.41 1.11 -21.92
CA MET A 1 -12.26 0.46 -21.23
C MET A 1 -11.00 1.33 -21.18
N LYS A 2 -10.55 1.96 -22.28
CA LYS A 2 -9.35 2.84 -22.28
C LYS A 2 -9.40 4.00 -21.27
N THR A 3 -10.59 4.54 -21.00
CA THR A 3 -10.78 5.69 -20.10
C THR A 3 -10.57 5.38 -18.61
N LEU A 4 -10.97 4.20 -18.14
CA LEU A 4 -10.79 3.82 -16.73
C LEU A 4 -9.34 3.45 -16.43
N PHE A 5 -8.71 2.67 -17.32
CA PHE A 5 -7.30 2.29 -17.21
C PHE A 5 -6.38 3.53 -17.25
N SER A 6 -6.71 4.48 -18.13
CA SER A 6 -6.06 5.79 -18.18
C SER A 6 -6.14 6.53 -16.84
N LYS A 7 -7.31 6.56 -16.18
CA LYS A 7 -7.48 7.22 -14.89
C LYS A 7 -6.71 6.54 -13.76
N ILE A 8 -6.56 5.21 -13.80
CA ILE A 8 -5.84 4.46 -12.77
C ILE A 8 -4.33 4.71 -12.87
N ILE A 9 -3.79 4.76 -14.09
CA ILE A 9 -2.35 4.85 -14.32
C ILE A 9 -1.84 6.28 -14.38
N ASN A 10 -2.60 7.23 -14.96
CA ASN A 10 -2.10 8.60 -15.13
C ASN A 10 -1.83 9.26 -13.78
N PRO A 11 -0.57 9.52 -13.39
CA PRO A 11 -0.28 10.16 -12.12
C PRO A 11 -0.65 11.64 -12.17
N VAL A 12 -0.84 12.23 -11.00
CA VAL A 12 -0.97 13.68 -10.83
C VAL A 12 0.42 14.26 -10.69
N TYR A 13 0.75 15.25 -11.51
CA TYR A 13 2.05 15.94 -11.47
C TYR A 13 1.90 17.24 -10.68
N THR A 14 2.84 17.52 -9.79
CA THR A 14 2.91 18.83 -9.14
C THR A 14 3.65 19.84 -10.03
N SER A 15 3.60 21.12 -9.63
CA SER A 15 4.17 22.23 -10.43
C SER A 15 5.70 22.14 -10.58
N ALA A 16 6.39 21.40 -9.70
CA ALA A 16 7.83 21.26 -9.74
C ALA A 16 8.26 19.80 -9.58
N TRP A 17 9.44 19.46 -10.10
CA TRP A 17 9.95 18.09 -10.03
C TRP A 17 10.37 17.69 -8.60
N TYR A 18 10.87 18.65 -7.81
CA TYR A 18 11.33 18.37 -6.43
C TYR A 18 10.16 18.11 -5.48
N THR A 19 9.00 18.71 -5.72
CA THR A 19 7.79 18.40 -4.93
C THR A 19 7.37 16.95 -5.16
N ASP A 20 7.37 16.48 -6.41
CA ASP A 20 7.09 15.07 -6.71
C ASP A 20 8.15 14.13 -6.13
N LEU A 21 9.42 14.55 -6.05
CA LEU A 21 10.47 13.78 -5.39
C LEU A 21 10.20 13.65 -3.88
N LEU A 22 9.89 14.77 -3.21
CA LEU A 22 9.60 14.79 -1.77
C LEU A 22 8.38 13.94 -1.41
N LEU A 23 7.42 13.84 -2.33
CA LEU A 23 6.21 13.03 -2.16
C LEU A 23 6.47 11.55 -2.48
N ALA A 24 7.40 11.27 -3.39
CA ALA A 24 7.86 9.92 -3.68
C ALA A 24 8.73 9.33 -2.56
N LEU A 25 9.46 10.14 -1.79
CA LEU A 25 10.36 9.66 -0.73
C LEU A 25 9.62 8.86 0.37
N PRO A 26 8.56 9.38 1.03
CA PRO A 26 7.78 8.61 2.01
C PRO A 26 7.16 7.36 1.40
N ARG A 27 6.69 7.44 0.14
CA ARG A 27 6.15 6.29 -0.58
C ARG A 27 7.21 5.21 -0.75
N ILE A 28 8.38 5.56 -1.27
CA ILE A 28 9.46 4.61 -1.54
C ILE A 28 10.02 4.04 -0.24
N VAL A 29 10.42 4.89 0.70
CA VAL A 29 11.06 4.45 1.94
C VAL A 29 10.06 3.73 2.85
N GLY A 30 8.87 4.30 3.04
CA GLY A 30 7.83 3.71 3.87
C GLY A 30 7.32 2.39 3.30
N CYS A 31 6.99 2.34 2.01
CA CYS A 31 6.53 1.08 1.41
C CYS A 31 7.64 0.04 1.27
N TYR A 32 8.91 0.43 1.22
CA TYR A 32 10.04 -0.49 1.33
C TYR A 32 10.07 -1.16 2.71
N PHE A 33 9.91 -0.37 3.78
CA PHE A 33 9.82 -0.93 5.13
C PHE A 33 8.59 -1.83 5.30
N LEU A 34 7.44 -1.43 4.78
CA LEU A 34 6.22 -2.24 4.76
C LEU A 34 6.47 -3.58 4.05
N ALA A 35 7.03 -3.54 2.83
CA ALA A 35 7.21 -4.72 2.01
C ALA A 35 8.17 -5.74 2.62
N LEU A 36 9.26 -5.29 3.24
CA LEU A 36 10.27 -6.21 3.79
C LEU A 36 10.05 -6.60 5.24
N ASN A 37 9.73 -5.63 6.11
CA ASN A 37 9.71 -5.86 7.56
C ASN A 37 8.33 -6.28 8.07
N PHE A 38 7.25 -5.88 7.40
CA PHE A 38 5.90 -6.24 7.79
C PHE A 38 5.32 -7.37 6.93
N GLY A 39 5.32 -7.18 5.61
CA GLY A 39 4.85 -8.21 4.68
C GLY A 39 5.86 -9.35 4.53
N GLY A 40 7.11 -9.01 4.20
CA GLY A 40 8.18 -9.97 3.91
C GLY A 40 8.52 -10.89 5.08
N SER A 41 8.47 -10.38 6.32
CA SER A 41 8.65 -11.19 7.53
C SER A 41 7.54 -12.22 7.76
N LYS A 42 6.37 -12.02 7.13
CA LYS A 42 5.21 -12.92 7.17
C LYS A 42 5.01 -13.67 5.85
N PHE A 43 5.94 -13.59 4.90
CA PHE A 43 5.78 -14.23 3.60
C PHE A 43 6.70 -15.45 3.46
N PRO A 44 6.16 -16.65 3.12
CA PRO A 44 4.75 -16.99 2.93
C PRO A 44 3.94 -16.97 4.25
N CYS A 45 2.62 -16.78 4.15
CA CYS A 45 1.73 -16.57 5.30
C CYS A 45 1.86 -17.68 6.35
N PRO A 46 2.36 -17.41 7.56
CA PRO A 46 2.57 -18.42 8.57
C PRO A 46 1.28 -18.77 9.33
N ASP A 47 1.21 -19.99 9.88
CA ASP A 47 0.02 -20.49 10.58
C ASP A 47 -0.35 -19.65 11.81
N TRP A 48 0.64 -19.12 12.54
CA TRP A 48 0.38 -18.26 13.69
C TRP A 48 -0.38 -16.98 13.29
N PHE A 49 -0.12 -16.43 12.10
CA PHE A 49 -0.80 -15.24 11.62
C PHE A 49 -2.25 -15.55 11.21
N ILE A 50 -2.48 -16.74 10.63
CA ILE A 50 -3.84 -17.23 10.35
C ILE A 50 -4.63 -17.36 11.65
N GLN A 51 -4.01 -17.90 12.70
CA GLN A 51 -4.64 -18.02 14.03
C GLN A 51 -4.93 -16.65 14.66
N ASP A 52 -4.04 -15.68 14.51
CA ASP A 52 -4.28 -14.31 14.97
C ASP A 52 -5.44 -13.65 14.24
N VAL A 53 -5.52 -13.81 12.91
CA VAL A 53 -6.66 -13.31 12.11
C VAL A 53 -7.96 -14.04 12.48
N ALA A 54 -7.90 -15.32 12.86
CA ALA A 54 -9.06 -16.06 13.33
C ALA A 54 -9.64 -15.50 14.64
N LYS A 55 -8.80 -14.95 15.52
CA LYS A 55 -9.25 -14.31 16.77
C LYS A 55 -10.07 -13.04 16.52
N PHE A 56 -9.91 -12.39 15.36
CA PHE A 56 -10.68 -11.21 15.00
C PHE A 56 -12.13 -11.52 14.59
N GLY A 57 -12.49 -12.80 14.45
CA GLY A 57 -13.85 -13.22 14.10
C GLY A 57 -14.20 -13.10 12.61
N PHE A 58 -13.20 -12.95 11.73
CA PHE A 58 -13.44 -12.90 10.29
C PHE A 58 -13.92 -14.26 9.74
N PRO A 59 -14.90 -14.27 8.80
CA PRO A 59 -15.21 -15.47 8.03
C PRO A 59 -14.01 -15.82 7.14
N PHE A 60 -13.56 -17.08 7.14
CA PHE A 60 -12.40 -17.55 6.37
C PHE A 60 -11.07 -16.84 6.70
N PRO A 61 -10.52 -17.03 7.92
CA PRO A 61 -9.32 -16.33 8.38
C PRO A 61 -8.08 -16.60 7.53
N THR A 62 -7.96 -17.79 6.95
CA THR A 62 -6.87 -18.13 6.02
C THR A 62 -6.86 -17.21 4.81
N PHE A 63 -8.02 -16.92 4.21
CA PHE A 63 -8.11 -16.06 3.04
C PHE A 63 -7.69 -14.62 3.38
N PHE A 64 -8.22 -14.06 4.47
CA PHE A 64 -7.89 -12.71 4.91
C PHE A 64 -6.43 -12.55 5.34
N ALA A 65 -5.87 -13.56 6.02
CA ALA A 65 -4.46 -13.58 6.38
C ALA A 65 -3.55 -13.55 5.14
N TRP A 66 -3.82 -14.40 4.15
CA TRP A 66 -3.09 -14.39 2.89
C TRP A 66 -3.26 -13.07 2.13
N ALA A 67 -4.48 -12.54 2.05
CA ALA A 67 -4.76 -11.27 1.41
C ALA A 67 -3.96 -10.13 2.07
N ALA A 68 -3.87 -10.12 3.41
CA ALA A 68 -3.11 -9.13 4.15
C ALA A 68 -1.60 -9.22 3.87
N VAL A 69 -1.02 -10.42 3.97
CA VAL A 69 0.40 -10.63 3.68
C VAL A 69 0.74 -10.25 2.23
N LEU A 70 -0.09 -10.64 1.26
CA LEU A 70 0.13 -10.30 -0.14
C LEU A 70 0.03 -8.80 -0.40
N ALA A 71 -0.95 -8.12 0.20
CA ALA A 71 -1.09 -6.68 0.08
C ALA A 71 0.06 -5.91 0.77
N GLU A 72 0.55 -6.36 1.92
CA GLU A 72 1.71 -5.75 2.58
C GLU A 72 2.99 -5.96 1.77
N THR A 73 3.27 -7.19 1.33
CA THR A 73 4.51 -7.53 0.60
C THR A 73 4.50 -6.98 -0.82
N PHE A 74 3.54 -7.42 -1.64
CA PHE A 74 3.48 -7.05 -3.04
C PHE A 74 2.88 -5.67 -3.25
N GLY A 75 1.86 -5.28 -2.48
CA GLY A 75 1.33 -3.92 -2.54
C GLY A 75 2.38 -2.88 -2.11
N GLY A 76 3.14 -3.18 -1.04
CA GLY A 76 4.31 -2.39 -0.65
C GLY A 76 5.35 -2.31 -1.78
N ALA A 77 5.76 -3.44 -2.35
CA ALA A 77 6.75 -3.48 -3.44
C ALA A 77 6.29 -2.72 -4.70
N LEU A 78 5.01 -2.85 -5.08
CA LEU A 78 4.40 -2.12 -6.20
C LEU A 78 4.40 -0.61 -5.96
N LEU A 79 4.14 -0.16 -4.73
CA LEU A 79 4.23 1.25 -4.36
C LEU A 79 5.67 1.77 -4.38
N VAL A 80 6.66 0.95 -4.01
CA VAL A 80 8.09 1.33 -4.12
C VAL A 80 8.45 1.64 -5.56
N ILE A 81 8.20 0.70 -6.48
CA ILE A 81 8.51 0.87 -7.91
C ILE A 81 7.57 1.88 -8.60
N GLY A 82 6.44 2.19 -7.97
CA GLY A 82 5.45 3.12 -8.50
C GLY A 82 4.65 2.53 -9.67
N LEU A 83 4.28 1.25 -9.58
CA LEU A 83 3.44 0.54 -10.56
C LEU A 83 2.06 0.27 -9.98
N PHE A 84 1.00 0.57 -10.75
CA PHE A 84 -0.39 0.51 -10.30
C PHE A 84 -0.60 1.15 -8.93
N THR A 85 0.03 2.31 -8.73
CA THR A 85 0.13 3.00 -7.43
C THR A 85 -1.20 3.19 -6.72
N ARG A 86 -2.26 3.49 -7.47
CA ARG A 86 -3.61 3.65 -6.89
C ARG A 86 -4.23 2.35 -6.42
N VAL A 87 -4.02 1.26 -7.17
CA VAL A 87 -4.56 -0.06 -6.81
C VAL A 87 -3.77 -0.64 -5.64
N ALA A 88 -2.43 -0.58 -5.70
CA ALA A 88 -1.55 -1.02 -4.63
C ALA A 88 -1.79 -0.20 -3.34
N GLY A 89 -1.96 1.12 -3.47
CA GLY A 89 -2.33 2.01 -2.37
C GLY A 89 -3.66 1.60 -1.73
N PHE A 90 -4.68 1.30 -2.54
CA PHE A 90 -5.97 0.83 -2.03
C PHE A 90 -5.86 -0.50 -1.27
N MET A 91 -5.08 -1.46 -1.78
CA MET A 91 -4.85 -2.73 -1.10
C MET A 91 -4.18 -2.53 0.27
N VAL A 92 -3.12 -1.71 0.33
CA VAL A 92 -2.44 -1.37 1.60
C VAL A 92 -3.36 -0.60 2.54
N MET A 93 -4.17 0.32 2.03
CA MET A 93 -5.14 1.06 2.84
C MET A 93 -6.10 0.10 3.56
N CYS A 94 -6.67 -0.87 2.83
CA CYS A 94 -7.57 -1.87 3.41
C CYS A 94 -6.88 -2.69 4.51
N THR A 95 -5.65 -3.15 4.32
CA THR A 95 -4.95 -3.93 5.35
C THR A 95 -4.62 -3.10 6.58
N MET A 96 -4.20 -1.85 6.41
CA MET A 96 -3.90 -0.96 7.54
C MET A 96 -5.16 -0.62 8.34
N LEU A 97 -6.31 -0.42 7.69
CA LEU A 97 -7.58 -0.22 8.39
C LEU A 97 -7.96 -1.46 9.22
N VAL A 98 -7.81 -2.66 8.67
CA VAL A 98 -8.04 -3.89 9.42
C VAL A 98 -7.09 -3.99 10.63
N ALA A 99 -5.81 -3.70 10.45
CA ALA A 99 -4.84 -3.70 11.55
C ALA A 99 -5.22 -2.70 12.66
N ILE A 100 -5.65 -1.48 12.29
CA ILE A 100 -6.04 -0.45 13.27
C ILE A 100 -7.29 -0.87 14.05
N PHE A 101 -8.35 -1.30 13.35
CA PHE A 101 -9.65 -1.56 13.99
C PHE A 101 -9.80 -2.95 14.62
N PHE A 102 -9.08 -3.96 14.14
CA PHE A 102 -9.26 -5.34 14.62
C PHE A 102 -8.09 -5.84 15.45
N GLN A 103 -6.85 -5.41 15.16
CA GLN A 103 -5.68 -5.90 15.89
C GLN A 103 -5.33 -5.01 17.09
N LYS A 104 -5.45 -3.68 16.94
CA LYS A 104 -4.95 -2.71 17.93
C LYS A 104 -6.01 -1.87 18.61
N TRP A 105 -7.27 -1.98 18.22
CA TRP A 105 -8.36 -1.14 18.73
C TRP A 105 -8.49 -1.21 20.25
N GLY A 106 -8.51 -0.04 20.90
CA GLY A 106 -8.53 0.08 22.37
C GLY A 106 -7.16 -0.01 23.05
N GLY A 107 -6.07 -0.24 22.30
CA GLY A 107 -4.70 -0.15 22.78
C GLY A 107 -4.12 1.27 22.76
N GLU A 108 -2.83 1.39 23.10
CA GLU A 108 -2.13 2.68 23.04
C GLU A 108 -1.91 3.15 21.60
N VAL A 109 -1.95 4.48 21.40
CA VAL A 109 -1.72 5.11 20.09
C VAL A 109 -0.34 4.76 19.52
N TRP A 110 0.65 4.56 20.40
CA TRP A 110 2.02 4.15 20.02
C TRP A 110 2.07 2.84 19.25
N GLU A 111 1.18 1.89 19.55
CA GLU A 111 1.14 0.61 18.83
C GLU A 111 0.44 0.72 17.46
N MET A 112 -0.43 1.71 17.28
CA MET A 112 -1.16 1.96 16.03
C MET A 112 -0.38 2.83 15.05
N LEU A 113 0.59 3.60 15.54
CA LEU A 113 1.37 4.57 14.77
C LEU A 113 1.98 4.01 13.47
N PRO A 114 2.58 2.80 13.44
CA PRO A 114 3.08 2.22 12.20
C PRO A 114 1.97 2.00 11.17
N ALA A 115 0.84 1.40 11.58
CA ALA A 115 -0.30 1.14 10.70
C ALA A 115 -0.93 2.44 10.19
N MET A 116 -1.06 3.46 11.05
CA MET A 116 -1.53 4.79 10.67
C MET A 116 -0.57 5.50 9.69
N GLY A 117 0.75 5.36 9.91
CA GLY A 117 1.76 5.91 9.01
C GLY A 117 1.67 5.34 7.60
N PHE A 118 1.58 4.00 7.48
CA PHE A 118 1.37 3.36 6.18
C PHE A 118 0.01 3.68 5.57
N LEU A 119 -1.03 3.84 6.39
CA LEU A 119 -2.34 4.31 5.92
C LEU A 119 -2.24 5.68 5.26
N TRP A 120 -1.57 6.65 5.89
CA TRP A 120 -1.41 7.99 5.31
C TRP A 120 -0.63 7.99 3.99
N ILE A 121 0.44 7.19 3.92
CA ILE A 121 1.23 7.00 2.68
C ILE A 121 0.34 6.39 1.59
N SER A 122 -0.48 5.40 1.94
CA SER A 122 -1.37 4.72 1.00
C SER A 122 -2.46 5.66 0.45
N LEU A 123 -3.06 6.50 1.30
CA LEU A 123 -4.06 7.50 0.89
C LEU A 123 -3.45 8.51 -0.09
N TYR A 124 -2.25 8.98 0.22
CA TYR A 124 -1.53 9.88 -0.66
C TYR A 124 -1.23 9.23 -2.03
N ALA A 125 -0.79 7.97 -2.03
CA ALA A 125 -0.53 7.22 -3.25
C ALA A 125 -1.80 6.97 -4.10
N ILE A 126 -2.98 6.82 -3.48
CA ILE A 126 -4.26 6.70 -4.19
C ILE A 126 -4.61 7.99 -4.93
N VAL A 127 -4.46 9.14 -4.26
CA VAL A 127 -4.85 10.44 -4.83
C VAL A 127 -3.86 10.86 -5.90
N MET A 128 -2.57 10.87 -5.57
CA MET A 128 -1.52 11.47 -6.40
C MET A 128 -0.93 10.47 -7.42
N GLY A 129 -1.00 9.17 -7.13
CA GLY A 129 -0.36 8.15 -7.95
C GLY A 129 1.16 8.17 -7.82
N SER A 130 1.88 7.86 -8.91
CA SER A 130 3.35 7.76 -8.89
C SER A 130 4.11 9.10 -8.98
N GLY A 131 3.45 10.20 -9.35
CA GLY A 131 4.13 11.43 -9.79
C GLY A 131 5.11 11.18 -10.95
N TYR A 132 6.13 12.04 -11.12
CA TYR A 132 7.25 11.78 -12.05
C TYR A 132 8.09 10.55 -11.68
N PHE A 133 8.13 10.16 -10.41
CA PHE A 133 9.01 9.11 -9.90
C PHE A 133 8.25 7.80 -9.71
N GLY A 134 8.04 7.06 -10.80
CA GLY A 134 7.53 5.68 -10.77
C GLY A 134 7.23 5.13 -12.17
N LEU A 135 7.02 3.82 -12.25
CA LEU A 135 6.77 3.15 -13.53
C LEU A 135 5.44 3.56 -14.20
N ASP A 136 4.42 3.94 -13.42
CA ASP A 136 3.15 4.44 -13.94
C ASP A 136 3.35 5.69 -14.82
N HIS A 137 4.30 6.57 -14.49
CA HIS A 137 4.67 7.71 -15.32
C HIS A 137 5.21 7.28 -16.69
N LEU A 138 6.12 6.29 -16.71
CA LEU A 138 6.73 5.80 -17.94
C LEU A 138 5.71 5.11 -18.84
N ILE A 139 4.80 4.33 -18.25
CA ILE A 139 3.70 3.67 -18.96
C ILE A 139 2.73 4.72 -19.52
N ALA A 140 2.34 5.71 -18.72
CA ALA A 140 1.47 6.79 -19.15
C ALA A 140 2.09 7.60 -20.31
N LYS A 141 3.39 7.89 -20.25
CA LYS A 141 4.10 8.64 -21.30
C LYS A 141 4.20 7.87 -22.62
N LYS A 142 4.30 6.53 -22.58
CA LYS A 142 4.51 5.71 -23.79
C LYS A 142 3.20 5.22 -24.43
N TRP A 143 2.16 4.98 -23.62
CA TRP A 143 0.95 4.28 -24.08
C TRP A 143 -0.35 5.10 -23.96
N LEU A 144 -0.36 6.18 -23.17
CA LEU A 144 -1.56 6.99 -22.91
C LEU A 144 -1.48 8.44 -23.42
N ARG A 145 -0.30 8.87 -23.88
CA ARG A 145 -0.03 10.16 -24.55
C ARG A 145 0.62 9.90 -25.89
#